data_AF-A0A8S2UWI3-F1
#
_entry.id   AF-A0A8S2UWI3-F1
#
_cell.length_a   1.000
_cell.length_b   1.000
_cell.length_c   1.000
_cell.angle_alpha   90.00
_cell.angle_beta   90.00
_cell.angle_gamma   90.00
#
_symmetry.space_group_name_H-M   'P 1'
#
loop_
_entity.id
_entity.type
_entity.pdbx_description
1 polymer ?
#
loop_
_entity_poly.entity_id
_entity_poly.type
_entity_poly.pdbx_seq_one_letter_code
_entity_poly.pdbx_strand_id
1 'polypeptide(L)'
;MVNKTKIIIVLITTIHALLIKVYAQPASDSNRTSLTSTAHSITLTNTESTLITTKLSSRNFAYTTLLSGRRHSRPLNGSIRRRRPTTRRPLSMLQPDCDYGGCYPETGDLLIGREKNLYSNSTCGLKQPERYCIIGNTKNVSCNVCDIKVTNKSHTIENIVTKYGQDPRLTWWQAENDVEQVYIQLNLEAEFVFTHLIMKFRTFRPKGMIIEKSSDY
;
A
#
# COMPACT_ATOMS: atom_id res chain seq x y z
N MET A 1 -8.38 -27.12 -0.64
CA MET A 1 -8.47 -26.00 0.33
C MET A 1 -7.60 -24.88 -0.22
N VAL A 2 -8.17 -23.74 -0.59
CA VAL A 2 -7.40 -22.59 -1.09
C VAL A 2 -6.79 -21.88 0.12
N ASN A 3 -5.46 -21.80 0.19
CA ASN A 3 -4.77 -21.03 1.23
C ASN A 3 -5.14 -19.55 1.06
N LYS A 4 -5.86 -19.00 2.04
CA LYS A 4 -6.23 -17.57 2.07
C LYS A 4 -5.18 -16.82 2.88
N THR A 5 -4.73 -15.67 2.37
CA THR A 5 -3.74 -14.84 3.08
C THR A 5 -4.44 -13.70 3.81
N LYS A 6 -3.98 -13.38 5.03
CA LYS A 6 -4.38 -12.17 5.75
C LYS A 6 -3.17 -11.26 5.93
N ILE A 7 -3.35 -9.97 5.68
CA ILE A 7 -2.39 -8.93 6.08
C ILE A 7 -3.07 -8.07 7.13
N ILE A 8 -2.42 -7.86 8.26
CA ILE A 8 -2.88 -6.97 9.33
C ILE A 8 -1.81 -5.91 9.55
N ILE A 9 -2.21 -4.65 9.57
CA ILE A 9 -1.37 -3.50 9.86
C ILE A 9 -1.91 -2.87 11.14
N VAL A 10 -1.18 -2.97 12.23
CA VAL A 10 -1.52 -2.38 13.53
C VAL A 10 -0.73 -1.08 13.69
N LEU A 11 -1.43 0.03 13.82
CA LEU A 11 -0.87 1.36 14.07
C LEU A 11 -0.94 1.61 15.59
N ILE A 12 0.22 1.85 16.20
CA ILE A 12 0.36 2.14 17.63
C ILE A 12 0.58 3.64 17.77
N THR A 13 -0.37 4.30 18.44
CA THR A 13 -0.63 5.75 18.53
C THR A 13 -1.28 6.32 17.27
N THR A 14 -2.31 7.17 17.47
CA THR A 14 -2.99 7.87 16.38
C THR A 14 -2.01 8.80 15.72
N ILE A 15 -1.75 8.55 14.45
CA ILE A 15 -1.43 9.64 13.55
C ILE A 15 -2.31 9.51 12.30
N HIS A 16 -3.21 10.49 12.17
CA HIS A 16 -4.38 10.48 11.31
C HIS A 16 -4.05 10.37 9.81
N ALA A 17 -4.99 9.78 9.10
CA ALA A 17 -5.06 9.74 7.64
C ALA A 17 -3.94 8.96 6.94
N LEU A 18 -4.31 7.83 6.35
CA LEU A 18 -3.38 6.91 5.69
C LEU A 18 -3.85 6.57 4.27
N LEU A 19 -2.91 6.58 3.34
CA LEU A 19 -3.01 5.94 2.03
C LEU A 19 -2.07 4.73 2.02
N ILE A 20 -2.59 3.57 1.62
CA ILE A 20 -1.84 2.31 1.55
C ILE A 20 -1.79 1.86 0.10
N LYS A 21 -0.67 1.29 -0.32
CA LYS A 21 -0.52 0.52 -1.55
C LYS A 21 0.21 -0.77 -1.25
N VAL A 22 -0.34 -1.90 -1.67
CA VAL A 22 0.21 -3.23 -1.33
C VAL A 22 0.60 -3.92 -2.62
N TYR A 23 1.89 -4.13 -2.85
CA TYR A 23 2.36 -4.71 -4.11
C TYR A 23 2.81 -6.15 -3.94
N ALA A 24 2.27 -7.03 -4.78
CA ALA A 24 2.63 -8.44 -4.83
C ALA A 24 2.44 -9.01 -6.24
N GLN A 25 3.03 -10.17 -6.47
CA GLN A 25 2.78 -10.99 -7.66
C GLN A 25 1.98 -12.25 -7.23
N PRO A 26 1.09 -12.78 -8.09
CA PRO A 26 0.46 -14.08 -7.86
C PRO A 26 1.52 -15.16 -7.60
N ALA A 27 1.26 -16.07 -6.67
CA ALA A 27 2.12 -17.24 -6.50
C ALA A 27 2.06 -18.09 -7.78
N SER A 28 3.19 -18.32 -8.46
CA SER A 28 3.25 -19.26 -9.58
C SER A 28 3.26 -20.69 -9.05
N ASP A 29 2.36 -21.54 -9.56
CA ASP A 29 2.37 -22.99 -9.33
C ASP A 29 3.63 -23.60 -9.98
N SER A 30 4.76 -23.53 -9.29
CA SER A 30 5.94 -24.32 -9.64
C SER A 30 6.51 -24.92 -8.37
N ASN A 31 6.19 -26.20 -8.16
CA ASN A 31 6.57 -27.07 -7.06
C ASN A 31 6.24 -26.54 -5.65
N ARG A 32 5.12 -27.07 -5.14
CA ARG A 32 4.71 -27.09 -3.73
C ARG A 32 5.78 -27.78 -2.88
N THR A 33 6.83 -27.05 -2.50
CA THR A 33 7.41 -27.25 -1.17
C THR A 33 6.50 -26.51 -0.21
N SER A 34 5.87 -27.26 0.69
CA SER A 34 5.16 -26.73 1.85
C SER A 34 6.17 -25.97 2.72
N LEU A 35 6.43 -24.72 2.37
CA LEU A 35 7.00 -23.76 3.29
C LEU A 35 5.93 -23.54 4.36
N THR A 36 6.13 -24.16 5.51
CA THR A 36 5.41 -23.83 6.75
C THR A 36 5.53 -22.31 6.93
N SER A 37 4.45 -21.60 6.64
CA SER A 37 4.42 -20.14 6.71
C SER A 37 4.26 -19.75 8.17
N THR A 38 5.38 -19.45 8.83
CA THR A 38 5.38 -18.80 10.13
C THR A 38 4.77 -17.40 10.00
N ALA A 39 3.89 -17.02 10.93
CA ALA A 39 3.47 -15.64 11.07
C ALA A 39 4.72 -14.75 11.25
N HIS A 40 4.87 -13.75 10.40
CA HIS A 40 6.00 -12.81 10.44
C HIS A 40 5.47 -11.42 10.78
N SER A 41 6.00 -10.82 11.85
CA SER A 41 5.68 -9.46 12.30
C SER A 41 6.86 -8.52 12.06
N ILE A 42 6.62 -7.35 11.47
CA ILE A 42 7.61 -6.28 11.34
C ILE A 42 7.23 -5.14 12.28
N THR A 43 8.08 -4.81 13.25
CA THR A 43 7.95 -3.58 14.03
C THR A 43 8.73 -2.46 13.37
N LEU A 44 8.05 -1.36 13.02
CA LEU A 44 8.68 -0.16 12.47
C LEU A 44 8.69 0.95 13.52
N THR A 45 9.88 1.45 13.85
CA THR A 45 10.10 2.61 14.71
C THR A 45 10.41 3.85 13.88
N ASN A 46 10.16 5.03 14.46
CA ASN A 46 9.98 6.27 13.72
C ASN A 46 11.24 6.77 12.99
N THR A 47 11.02 7.41 11.84
CA THR A 47 11.99 8.28 11.14
C THR A 47 11.22 9.58 10.76
N GLU A 48 11.84 10.65 10.25
CA GLU A 48 11.10 11.91 9.96
C GLU A 48 10.31 11.95 8.63
N SER A 49 10.35 10.89 7.83
CA SER A 49 9.61 10.76 6.55
C SER A 49 8.08 10.61 6.73
N THR A 50 7.27 10.90 5.73
CA THR A 50 5.82 10.57 5.65
C THR A 50 5.53 9.30 4.85
N LEU A 51 6.56 8.76 4.20
CA LEU A 51 6.53 7.55 3.36
C LEU A 51 7.22 6.39 4.07
N ILE A 52 6.55 5.25 4.12
CA ILE A 52 7.13 3.96 4.48
C ILE A 52 7.12 3.08 3.23
N THR A 53 8.28 2.53 2.87
CA THR A 53 8.40 1.46 1.89
C THR A 53 9.10 0.30 2.56
N THR A 54 8.44 -0.85 2.67
CA THR A 54 9.06 -2.09 3.14
C THR A 54 9.20 -3.03 1.97
N LYS A 55 10.39 -3.64 1.77
CA LYS A 55 10.53 -4.81 0.91
C LYS A 55 10.30 -6.05 1.78
N LEU A 56 9.30 -6.86 1.44
CA LEU A 56 9.10 -8.15 2.07
C LEU A 56 9.61 -9.20 1.08
N SER A 57 10.76 -9.82 1.36
CA SER A 57 11.26 -10.95 0.58
C SER A 57 10.57 -12.24 1.05
N SER A 58 10.07 -13.04 0.11
CA SER A 58 9.52 -14.38 0.37
C SER A 58 10.58 -15.43 0.70
N ARG A 59 11.87 -15.14 0.47
CA ARG A 59 13.00 -15.99 0.86
C ARG A 59 13.83 -15.24 1.87
N ASN A 60 13.65 -15.57 3.14
CA ASN A 60 14.31 -14.97 4.31
C ASN A 60 14.12 -13.45 4.44
N PHE A 61 13.57 -13.07 5.59
CA PHE A 61 13.25 -11.70 5.99
C PHE A 61 14.53 -10.86 6.19
N ALA A 62 15.20 -10.46 5.11
CA ALA A 62 16.33 -9.54 5.12
C ALA A 62 15.86 -8.13 4.77
N TYR A 63 15.90 -7.24 5.76
CA TYR A 63 15.44 -5.86 5.66
C TYR A 63 16.43 -4.97 4.90
N THR A 64 15.93 -4.11 4.02
CA THR A 64 16.69 -2.92 3.58
C THR A 64 15.75 -1.73 3.51
N THR A 65 15.83 -0.83 4.49
CA THR A 65 15.18 0.48 4.45
C THR A 65 15.95 1.34 3.45
N LEU A 66 15.41 1.51 2.24
CA LEU A 66 16.01 2.42 1.27
C LEU A 66 15.60 3.85 1.61
N LEU A 67 16.48 4.55 2.32
CA LEU A 67 16.45 6.01 2.41
C LEU A 67 16.77 6.57 1.03
N SER A 68 15.80 7.23 0.40
CA SER A 68 16.02 7.91 -0.89
C SER A 68 16.89 9.16 -0.68
N GLY A 69 18.21 9.00 -0.80
CA GLY A 69 19.18 10.09 -0.90
C GLY A 69 19.09 10.83 -2.24
N ARG A 70 19.34 12.14 -2.18
CA ARG A 70 19.38 13.14 -3.28
C ARG A 70 20.03 12.61 -4.56
N ARG A 71 19.37 12.78 -5.72
CA ARG A 71 20.03 12.71 -7.02
C ARG A 71 20.45 14.10 -7.48
N HIS A 72 21.76 14.26 -7.62
CA HIS A 72 22.39 15.31 -8.40
C HIS A 72 21.93 15.26 -9.85
N SER A 73 21.57 16.41 -10.38
CA SER A 73 21.39 16.71 -11.79
C SER A 73 22.73 16.55 -12.53
N ARG A 74 22.78 15.67 -13.54
CA ARG A 74 23.81 15.68 -14.59
C ARG A 74 23.18 16.14 -15.90
N PRO A 75 23.85 16.98 -16.70
CA PRO A 75 23.29 17.51 -17.93
C PRO A 75 23.30 16.45 -19.04
N LEU A 76 22.27 16.46 -19.88
CA LEU A 76 22.15 15.67 -21.09
C LEU A 76 22.83 16.41 -22.26
N ASN A 77 23.80 15.77 -22.90
CA ASN A 77 24.31 16.19 -24.21
C ASN A 77 24.32 14.95 -25.11
N GLY A 78 23.58 14.98 -26.23
CA GLY A 78 23.48 13.82 -27.13
C GLY A 78 22.42 13.94 -28.22
N SER A 79 22.84 14.51 -29.35
CA SER A 79 22.38 14.37 -30.74
C SER A 79 21.08 13.58 -31.05
N ILE A 80 20.13 14.28 -31.68
CA ILE A 80 18.89 13.78 -32.28
C ILE A 80 19.19 12.91 -33.51
N ARG A 81 18.81 11.62 -33.48
CA ARG A 81 18.65 10.79 -34.69
C ARG A 81 17.17 10.40 -34.86
N ARG A 82 16.55 10.90 -35.93
CA ARG A 82 15.17 10.60 -36.33
C ARG A 82 15.05 9.13 -36.75
N ARG A 83 14.11 8.38 -36.15
CA ARG A 83 13.67 7.06 -36.66
C ARG A 83 12.23 7.13 -37.15
N ARG A 84 12.01 6.48 -38.30
CA ARG A 84 10.79 6.38 -39.11
C ARG A 84 9.65 5.66 -38.36
N PRO A 85 8.37 5.96 -38.61
CA PRO A 85 7.27 5.36 -37.87
C PRO A 85 6.88 4.01 -38.47
N THR A 86 6.94 2.94 -37.67
CA THR A 86 6.22 1.69 -37.96
C THR A 86 4.94 1.66 -37.13
N THR A 87 3.84 1.36 -37.83
CA THR A 87 2.47 1.25 -37.36
C THR A 87 2.36 0.32 -36.14
N ARG A 88 1.98 0.88 -34.99
CA ARG A 88 1.74 0.13 -33.74
C ARG A 88 0.37 -0.54 -33.79
N ARG A 89 0.34 -1.87 -33.76
CA ARG A 89 -0.81 -2.64 -33.26
C ARG A 89 -0.90 -2.49 -31.72
N PRO A 90 -2.09 -2.64 -31.10
CA PRO A 90 -2.25 -2.47 -29.66
C PRO A 90 -1.47 -3.54 -28.89
N LEU A 91 -0.72 -3.08 -27.90
CA LEU A 91 0.22 -3.84 -27.09
C LEU A 91 -0.50 -4.52 -25.92
N SER A 92 -1.50 -5.36 -26.17
CA SER A 92 -2.34 -5.89 -25.08
C SER A 92 -2.38 -7.40 -24.89
N MET A 93 -1.70 -8.25 -25.68
CA MET A 93 -1.61 -9.70 -25.39
C MET A 93 -0.37 -10.36 -26.02
N LEU A 94 0.84 -9.94 -25.66
CA LEU A 94 2.02 -10.77 -25.87
C LEU A 94 2.53 -11.19 -24.48
N GLN A 95 1.89 -12.20 -23.88
CA GLN A 95 2.61 -12.98 -22.88
C GLN A 95 3.79 -13.63 -23.63
N PRO A 96 5.04 -13.45 -23.18
CA PRO A 96 6.16 -14.15 -23.79
C PRO A 96 5.90 -15.66 -23.63
N ASP A 97 5.97 -16.40 -24.72
CA ASP A 97 5.93 -17.86 -24.68
C ASP A 97 6.94 -18.35 -23.64
N CYS A 98 6.44 -19.08 -22.64
CA CYS A 98 7.20 -19.62 -21.52
C CYS A 98 8.12 -20.78 -21.93
N ASP A 99 8.38 -20.95 -23.22
CA ASP A 99 8.96 -22.16 -23.80
C ASP A 99 10.45 -22.36 -23.48
N TYR A 100 11.16 -21.29 -23.07
CA TYR A 100 12.60 -21.35 -22.80
C TYR A 100 13.03 -20.66 -21.48
N GLY A 101 12.12 -20.43 -20.54
CA GLY A 101 12.45 -19.80 -19.25
C GLY A 101 11.32 -19.80 -18.21
N GLY A 102 11.63 -19.34 -17.00
CA GLY A 102 10.64 -19.21 -15.93
C GLY A 102 9.69 -18.03 -16.19
N CYS A 103 8.39 -18.31 -16.21
CA CYS A 103 7.36 -17.28 -16.31
C CYS A 103 6.92 -16.81 -14.93
N TYR A 104 7.05 -15.50 -14.71
CA TYR A 104 6.62 -14.84 -13.49
C TYR A 104 5.56 -13.82 -13.84
N PRO A 105 4.37 -13.87 -13.20
CA PRO A 105 3.33 -12.88 -13.44
C PRO A 105 3.81 -11.48 -13.01
N GLU A 106 3.24 -10.45 -13.65
CA GLU A 106 3.56 -9.07 -13.28
C GLU A 106 3.14 -8.76 -11.84
N THR A 107 3.90 -7.88 -11.17
CA THR A 107 3.54 -7.35 -9.86
C THR A 107 2.42 -6.32 -10.01
N GLY A 108 1.39 -6.42 -9.15
CA GLY A 108 0.27 -5.49 -9.12
C GLY A 108 -0.04 -4.97 -7.72
N ASP A 109 -0.85 -3.91 -7.64
CA ASP A 109 -1.41 -3.42 -6.37
C ASP A 109 -2.60 -4.30 -5.97
N LEU A 110 -2.42 -5.07 -4.90
CA LEU A 110 -3.41 -6.02 -4.40
C LEU A 110 -4.68 -5.36 -3.90
N LEU A 111 -4.65 -4.07 -3.56
CA LEU A 111 -5.84 -3.35 -3.09
C LEU A 111 -6.86 -3.10 -4.19
N ILE A 112 -6.42 -3.01 -5.46
CA ILE A 112 -7.31 -2.75 -6.59
C ILE A 112 -8.26 -3.93 -6.78
N GLY A 113 -9.57 -3.65 -6.77
CA GLY A 113 -10.63 -4.66 -6.90
C GLY A 113 -10.90 -5.47 -5.63
N ARG A 114 -10.26 -5.12 -4.50
CA ARG A 114 -10.42 -5.79 -3.20
C ARG A 114 -10.87 -4.82 -2.11
N GLU A 115 -11.55 -3.74 -2.48
CA GLU A 115 -12.09 -2.74 -1.55
C GLU A 115 -12.95 -3.38 -0.46
N LYS A 116 -13.79 -4.37 -0.84
CA LYS A 116 -14.68 -5.08 0.07
C LYS A 116 -13.98 -6.05 1.03
N ASN A 117 -12.71 -6.37 0.76
CA ASN A 117 -11.90 -7.23 1.60
C ASN A 117 -11.02 -6.44 2.57
N LEU A 118 -11.20 -5.12 2.62
CA LEU A 118 -10.55 -4.24 3.56
C LEU A 118 -11.42 -4.02 4.79
N TYR A 119 -10.78 -4.07 5.95
CA TYR A 119 -11.43 -3.86 7.23
C TYR A 119 -10.59 -2.91 8.08
N SER A 120 -11.27 -2.12 8.92
CA SER A 120 -10.63 -1.37 10.00
C SER A 120 -11.53 -1.38 11.23
N ASN A 121 -10.94 -1.36 12.43
CA ASN A 121 -11.68 -1.24 13.68
C ASN A 121 -12.07 0.18 14.05
N SER A 122 -11.58 1.20 13.32
CA SER A 122 -11.95 2.59 13.57
C SER A 122 -12.07 3.36 12.26
N THR A 123 -13.05 4.24 12.17
CA THR A 123 -13.25 5.14 11.03
C THR A 123 -14.04 6.34 11.52
N CYS A 124 -13.53 7.55 11.28
CA CYS A 124 -14.18 8.77 11.72
C CYS A 124 -15.55 8.96 11.04
N GLY A 125 -16.46 9.65 11.72
CA GLY A 125 -17.70 10.10 11.10
C GLY A 125 -18.75 9.00 10.91
N LEU A 126 -18.55 7.80 11.49
CA LEU A 126 -19.48 6.67 11.38
C LEU A 126 -20.78 6.91 12.18
N LYS A 127 -20.65 7.37 13.43
CA LYS A 127 -21.78 7.60 14.34
C LYS A 127 -22.34 9.01 14.18
N GLN A 128 -21.44 9.99 14.15
CA GLN A 128 -21.78 11.42 14.06
C GLN A 128 -20.62 12.18 13.39
N PRO A 129 -20.85 13.39 12.87
CA PRO A 129 -19.78 14.21 12.32
C PRO A 129 -18.69 14.51 13.35
N GLU A 130 -17.42 14.29 12.99
CA GLU A 130 -16.26 14.45 13.87
C GLU A 130 -15.31 15.52 13.33
N ARG A 131 -14.90 16.47 14.18
CA ARG A 131 -13.91 17.48 13.79
C ARG A 131 -12.51 16.91 13.89
N TYR A 132 -11.67 17.13 12.87
CA TYR A 132 -10.26 16.74 12.88
C TYR A 132 -9.38 17.89 12.38
N CYS A 133 -8.10 17.86 12.75
CA CYS A 133 -7.11 18.82 12.30
C CYS A 133 -5.84 18.11 11.80
N ILE A 134 -5.33 18.58 10.67
CA ILE A 134 -4.08 18.12 10.04
C ILE A 134 -3.06 19.25 10.24
N ILE A 135 -1.95 18.92 10.90
CA ILE A 135 -0.82 19.83 11.11
C ILE A 135 0.16 19.63 9.96
N GLY A 136 0.38 20.66 9.13
CA GLY A 136 1.38 20.64 8.07
C GLY A 136 2.78 21.05 8.55
N ASN A 137 3.77 20.93 7.67
CA ASN A 137 5.17 21.24 7.98
C ASN A 137 5.42 22.73 8.34
N THR A 138 4.57 23.66 7.88
CA THR A 138 4.74 25.10 8.06
C THR A 138 3.97 25.66 9.28
N LYS A 139 3.68 24.86 10.31
CA LYS A 139 2.80 25.21 11.46
C LYS A 139 1.36 25.62 11.07
N ASN A 140 0.97 25.50 9.80
CA ASN A 140 -0.40 25.71 9.36
C ASN A 140 -1.24 24.49 9.76
N VAL A 141 -2.29 24.75 10.54
CA VAL A 141 -3.26 23.74 10.97
C VAL A 141 -4.51 23.87 10.11
N SER A 142 -4.86 22.83 9.36
CA SER A 142 -6.10 22.75 8.60
C SER A 142 -7.09 21.86 9.35
N CYS A 143 -8.22 22.43 9.77
CA CYS A 143 -9.27 21.69 10.45
C CYS A 143 -10.48 21.50 9.54
N ASN A 144 -11.05 20.31 9.55
CA ASN A 144 -12.21 19.92 8.75
C ASN A 144 -13.15 19.02 9.58
N VAL A 145 -14.26 18.63 8.99
CA VAL A 145 -15.22 17.69 9.59
C VAL A 145 -15.22 16.41 8.77
N CYS A 146 -15.17 15.27 9.44
CA CYS A 146 -15.33 13.94 8.89
C CYS A 146 -16.78 13.49 9.11
N ASP A 147 -17.47 13.12 8.02
CA ASP A 147 -18.83 12.61 8.05
C ASP A 147 -19.01 11.65 6.88
N ILE A 148 -19.28 10.37 7.18
CA ILE A 148 -19.43 9.32 6.17
C ILE A 148 -20.60 9.59 5.21
N LYS A 149 -21.62 10.34 5.65
CA LYS A 149 -22.81 10.66 4.86
C LYS A 149 -22.56 11.75 3.82
N VAL A 150 -21.41 12.42 3.86
CA VAL A 150 -21.07 13.53 2.97
C VAL A 150 -19.90 13.13 2.06
N THR A 151 -20.14 13.06 0.75
CA THR A 151 -19.22 12.52 -0.27
C THR A 151 -17.78 13.07 -0.24
N ASN A 152 -17.59 14.34 0.15
CA ASN A 152 -16.25 14.98 0.23
C ASN A 152 -15.67 15.08 1.65
N LYS A 153 -16.36 14.51 2.64
CA LYS A 153 -15.95 14.46 4.05
C LYS A 153 -15.90 13.03 4.59
N SER A 154 -16.14 12.06 3.72
CA SER A 154 -16.11 10.63 4.03
C SER A 154 -14.71 10.09 3.81
N HIS A 155 -14.15 9.46 4.84
CA HIS A 155 -12.78 8.93 4.85
C HIS A 155 -12.76 7.45 5.24
N THR A 156 -13.59 6.64 4.56
CA THR A 156 -13.73 5.20 4.83
C THR A 156 -12.51 4.38 4.42
N ILE A 157 -12.43 3.12 4.87
CA ILE A 157 -11.28 2.26 4.60
C ILE A 157 -11.06 2.01 3.09
N GLU A 158 -12.12 2.01 2.30
CA GLU A 158 -12.06 1.82 0.85
C GLU A 158 -11.30 2.96 0.15
N ASN A 159 -11.23 4.15 0.76
CA ASN A 159 -10.55 5.32 0.19
C ASN A 159 -9.02 5.21 0.19
N ILE A 160 -8.44 4.16 0.79
CA ILE A 160 -7.01 3.86 0.63
C ILE A 160 -6.69 3.35 -0.77
N VAL A 161 -7.67 2.77 -1.48
CA VAL A 161 -7.50 2.22 -2.82
C VAL A 161 -7.48 3.36 -3.83
N THR A 162 -6.33 3.55 -4.50
CA THR A 162 -6.22 4.57 -5.55
C THR A 162 -6.90 4.10 -6.83
N LYS A 163 -8.06 4.69 -7.16
CA LYS A 163 -8.79 4.37 -8.40
C LYS A 163 -8.24 5.18 -9.59
N TYR A 164 -8.40 4.64 -10.79
CA TYR A 164 -7.99 5.32 -12.02
C TYR A 164 -8.72 6.66 -12.17
N GLY A 165 -7.99 7.72 -12.51
CA GLY A 165 -8.55 9.07 -12.69
C GLY A 165 -8.83 9.85 -11.38
N GLN A 166 -8.61 9.25 -10.21
CA GLN A 166 -8.69 9.97 -8.92
C GLN A 166 -7.32 10.49 -8.50
N ASP A 167 -7.26 11.72 -7.98
CA ASP A 167 -6.04 12.23 -7.35
C ASP A 167 -5.86 11.56 -5.98
N PRO A 168 -4.82 10.73 -5.76
CA PRO A 168 -4.58 10.06 -4.48
C PRO A 168 -4.30 11.05 -3.33
N ARG A 169 -4.11 12.34 -3.63
CA ARG A 169 -4.01 13.41 -2.62
C ARG A 169 -5.38 13.90 -2.14
N LEU A 170 -6.48 13.41 -2.69
CA LEU A 170 -7.84 13.81 -2.30
C LEU A 170 -8.61 12.70 -1.56
N THR A 171 -8.14 11.46 -1.62
CA THR A 171 -8.80 10.30 -0.97
C THR A 171 -7.87 9.66 0.06
N TRP A 172 -8.41 9.34 1.23
CA TRP A 172 -7.69 8.61 2.28
C TRP A 172 -8.67 7.97 3.26
N TRP A 173 -8.18 7.02 4.06
CA TRP A 173 -8.90 6.53 5.23
C TRP A 173 -8.44 7.25 6.50
N GLN A 174 -9.36 7.52 7.43
CA GLN A 174 -9.05 8.15 8.70
C GLN A 174 -9.80 7.48 9.87
N ALA A 175 -9.04 7.13 10.91
CA ALA A 175 -9.57 6.65 12.18
C ALA A 175 -10.33 7.75 12.95
N GLU A 176 -11.14 7.35 13.93
CA GLU A 176 -11.69 8.26 14.94
C GLU A 176 -10.57 8.96 15.70
N ASN A 177 -10.87 10.14 16.23
CA ASN A 177 -9.91 10.86 17.08
C ASN A 177 -9.60 10.07 18.35
N ASP A 178 -8.37 10.21 18.84
CA ASP A 178 -7.93 9.70 20.15
C ASP A 178 -7.97 8.16 20.34
N VAL A 179 -8.09 7.39 19.26
CA VAL A 179 -8.01 5.92 19.29
C VAL A 179 -6.57 5.42 19.10
N GLU A 180 -5.89 5.06 20.18
CA GLU A 180 -4.44 4.76 20.12
C GLU A 180 -4.07 3.48 19.37
N GLN A 181 -4.95 2.48 19.34
CA GLN A 181 -4.68 1.18 18.71
C GLN A 181 -5.69 0.92 17.60
N VAL A 182 -5.23 1.14 16.37
CA VAL A 182 -6.06 0.95 15.17
C VAL A 182 -5.41 -0.09 14.29
N TYR A 183 -6.21 -0.96 13.69
CA TYR A 183 -5.73 -1.90 12.69
C TYR A 183 -6.45 -1.74 11.37
N ILE A 184 -5.74 -2.10 10.31
CA ILE A 184 -6.26 -2.31 8.97
C ILE A 184 -5.96 -3.74 8.58
N GLN A 185 -6.95 -4.42 8.04
CA GLN A 185 -6.83 -5.81 7.60
C GLN A 185 -7.22 -5.93 6.12
N LEU A 186 -6.39 -6.64 5.35
CA LEU A 186 -6.69 -7.06 3.98
C LEU A 186 -6.80 -8.58 3.93
N ASN A 187 -7.97 -9.07 3.51
CA ASN A 187 -8.21 -10.49 3.27
C ASN A 187 -8.01 -10.83 1.79
N LEU A 188 -7.11 -11.76 1.49
CA LEU A 188 -6.83 -12.19 0.14
C LEU A 188 -7.41 -13.58 -0.11
N GLU A 189 -7.99 -13.73 -1.30
CA GLU A 189 -8.65 -14.94 -1.78
C GLU A 189 -7.68 -16.09 -2.09
N ALA A 190 -6.38 -15.77 -2.22
CA ALA A 190 -5.32 -16.69 -2.59
C ALA A 190 -4.00 -16.34 -1.90
N GLU A 191 -2.96 -17.12 -2.18
CA GLU A 191 -1.59 -16.86 -1.75
C GLU A 191 -0.86 -15.97 -2.75
N PHE A 192 -0.16 -14.95 -2.23
CA PHE A 192 0.59 -13.99 -3.01
C PHE A 192 2.03 -13.87 -2.52
N VAL A 193 2.94 -13.67 -3.47
CA VAL A 193 4.33 -13.33 -3.18
C VAL A 193 4.43 -11.82 -3.01
N PHE A 194 4.39 -11.37 -1.76
CA PHE A 194 4.58 -9.97 -1.41
C PHE A 194 5.93 -9.46 -1.88
N THR A 195 5.95 -8.25 -2.41
CA THR A 195 7.20 -7.59 -2.82
C THR A 195 7.46 -6.38 -1.95
N HIS A 196 6.48 -5.49 -1.84
CA HIS A 196 6.61 -4.30 -1.02
C HIS A 196 5.26 -3.74 -0.58
N LEU A 197 5.26 -3.16 0.62
CA LEU A 197 4.14 -2.38 1.16
C LEU A 197 4.57 -0.90 1.20
N ILE A 198 3.75 -0.05 0.61
CA ILE A 198 3.91 1.40 0.61
C ILE A 198 2.79 2.03 1.42
N MET A 199 3.15 2.87 2.37
CA MET A 199 2.21 3.63 3.18
C MET A 199 2.59 5.11 3.18
N LYS A 200 1.59 5.97 2.98
CA LYS A 200 1.72 7.43 2.99
C LYS A 200 0.73 8.02 3.97
N PHE A 201 1.23 8.75 4.95
CA PHE A 201 0.41 9.40 5.96
C PHE A 201 0.15 10.86 5.56
N ARG A 202 -1.07 11.38 5.81
CA ARG A 202 -1.35 12.83 5.64
C ARG A 202 -0.96 13.64 6.88
N THR A 203 -0.79 12.98 8.01
CA THR A 203 -0.17 13.58 9.20
C THR A 203 1.17 12.87 9.46
N PHE A 204 1.74 12.96 10.66
CA PHE A 204 3.00 12.27 10.99
C PHE A 204 2.84 10.73 10.89
N ARG A 205 3.90 9.96 11.12
CA ARG A 205 3.80 8.49 11.17
C ARG A 205 3.59 8.02 12.60
N PRO A 206 2.72 7.02 12.85
CA PRO A 206 2.51 6.44 14.18
C PRO A 206 3.84 6.20 14.90
N LYS A 207 3.87 6.45 16.21
CA LYS A 207 5.08 6.25 17.04
C LYS A 207 5.58 4.81 16.98
N GLY A 208 4.67 3.86 16.77
CA GLY A 208 4.99 2.48 16.42
C GLY A 208 3.97 1.89 15.44
N MET A 209 4.38 0.87 14.71
CA MET A 209 3.47 0.11 13.85
C MET A 209 3.98 -1.31 13.72
N ILE A 210 3.05 -2.26 13.62
CA ILE A 210 3.30 -3.68 13.38
C ILE A 210 2.63 -4.06 12.06
N ILE A 211 3.34 -4.80 11.20
CA ILE A 211 2.75 -5.42 10.01
C ILE A 211 2.87 -6.94 10.17
N GLU A 212 1.74 -7.62 10.08
CA GLU A 212 1.62 -9.06 10.20
C GLU A 212 1.08 -9.65 8.89
N LYS A 213 1.64 -10.81 8.50
CA LYS A 213 1.13 -11.63 7.40
C LYS A 213 0.90 -13.05 7.92
N SER A 214 -0.27 -13.61 7.62
CA SER A 214 -0.62 -15.02 7.88
C SER A 214 -0.99 -15.73 6.58
N SER A 215 -0.59 -17.00 6.46
CA SER A 215 -0.98 -17.90 5.35
C SER A 215 -1.81 -19.11 5.82
N ASP A 216 -2.15 -19.19 7.11
CA ASP A 216 -2.63 -20.40 7.81
C ASP A 216 -4.04 -20.30 8.43
N TYR A 217 -4.67 -19.13 8.32
CA TYR A 217 -6.05 -18.80 8.70
C TYR A 217 -6.44 -18.81 10.19
#